data_AF-A0A6G3S316-F1
#
_entry.id   AF-A0A6G3S316-F1
#
_cell.length_a   1.000
_cell.length_b   1.000
_cell.length_c   1.000
_cell.angle_alpha   90.00
_cell.angle_beta   90.00
_cell.angle_gamma   90.00
#
_symmetry.space_group_name_H-M   'P 1'
#
loop_
_entity.id
_entity.type
_entity.pdbx_description
1 polymer ?
#
loop_
_entity_poly.entity_id
_entity_poly.type
_entity_poly.pdbx_seq_one_letter_code
_entity_poly.pdbx_strand_id
1 'polypeptide(L)'
;MADPARVSIAAIDVDSALLPLGLNDDGTVEVPPARQGMTAGWYTGGAVPGEPGAAVIIGHNDTRFGRAVFHDLRKLDKGADIDVTDSRGKTAHFTVTATETVSKQAFPTKKVYGATHTRALRLITCDGSFDAQGHPVDNLIVYAERAH
;
A
#
# COMPACT_ATOMS: atom_id res chain seq x y z
N MET A 1 8.46 -16.54 -0.51
CA MET A 1 8.16 -15.97 0.82
C MET A 1 6.83 -16.55 1.29
N ALA A 2 6.52 -16.47 2.59
CA ALA A 2 5.17 -16.76 3.06
C ALA A 2 4.26 -15.53 2.90
N ASP A 3 2.99 -15.65 3.29
CA ASP A 3 2.07 -14.52 3.27
C ASP A 3 2.60 -13.39 4.17
N PRO A 4 2.53 -12.14 3.70
CA PRO A 4 3.03 -10.99 4.44
C PRO A 4 2.14 -10.76 5.66
N ALA A 5 2.78 -10.57 6.82
CA ALA A 5 2.09 -10.40 8.09
C ALA A 5 2.19 -8.98 8.62
N ARG A 6 3.25 -8.25 8.24
CA ARG A 6 3.54 -6.93 8.78
C ARG A 6 4.24 -6.03 7.79
N VAL A 7 3.93 -4.74 7.83
CA VAL A 7 4.66 -3.67 7.12
C VAL A 7 5.19 -2.66 8.13
N SER A 8 6.43 -2.26 7.96
CA SER A 8 7.11 -1.24 8.77
C SER A 8 7.76 -0.19 7.87
N ILE A 9 7.60 1.08 8.24
CA ILE A 9 8.20 2.23 7.55
C ILE A 9 8.68 3.21 8.62
N ALA A 10 9.94 3.06 9.01
CA ALA A 10 10.52 3.81 10.13
C ALA A 10 10.48 5.33 9.93
N ALA A 11 10.64 5.80 8.69
CA ALA A 11 10.66 7.23 8.36
C ALA A 11 9.35 7.97 8.71
N ILE A 12 8.25 7.25 8.85
CA ILE A 12 6.92 7.80 9.13
C ILE A 12 6.22 7.10 10.31
N ASP A 13 6.99 6.37 11.14
CA ASP A 13 6.51 5.63 12.31
C ASP A 13 5.33 4.69 12.00
N VAL A 14 5.35 4.08 10.82
CA VAL A 14 4.33 3.11 10.43
C VAL A 14 4.78 1.73 10.84
N ASP A 15 3.91 1.07 11.58
CA ASP A 15 4.10 -0.32 11.97
C ASP A 15 2.75 -1.03 12.10
N SER A 16 2.40 -1.82 11.09
CA SER A 16 1.04 -2.35 10.93
C SER A 16 1.03 -3.81 10.54
N ALA A 17 0.09 -4.56 11.11
CA ALA A 17 -0.29 -5.86 10.58
C ALA A 17 -0.83 -5.73 9.15
N LEU A 18 -0.71 -6.80 8.37
CA LEU A 18 -1.26 -6.91 7.02
C LEU A 18 -2.39 -7.91 7.00
N LEU A 19 -3.55 -7.47 6.54
CA LEU A 19 -4.69 -8.34 6.25
C LEU A 19 -4.66 -8.80 4.80
N PRO A 20 -4.98 -10.05 4.48
CA PRO A 20 -5.22 -10.46 3.10
C PRO A 20 -6.47 -9.75 2.57
N LEU A 21 -6.34 -9.09 1.42
CA LEU A 21 -7.40 -8.42 0.68
C LEU A 21 -7.61 -9.15 -0.64
N GLY A 22 -8.86 -9.46 -0.96
CA GLY A 22 -9.29 -10.02 -2.23
C GLY A 22 -9.85 -8.94 -3.17
N LEU A 23 -10.82 -9.35 -3.98
CA LEU A 23 -11.62 -8.48 -4.82
C LEU A 23 -13.06 -8.49 -4.31
N ASN A 24 -13.71 -7.32 -4.34
CA ASN A 24 -15.14 -7.19 -4.19
C ASN A 24 -15.86 -7.80 -5.42
N ASP A 25 -17.17 -8.03 -5.31
CA ASP A 25 -18.00 -8.56 -6.40
C ASP A 25 -17.99 -7.69 -7.67
N ASP A 26 -17.71 -6.40 -7.54
CA ASP A 26 -17.57 -5.45 -8.65
C ASP A 26 -16.18 -5.46 -9.31
N GLY A 27 -15.28 -6.33 -8.84
CA GLY A 27 -13.91 -6.49 -9.35
C GLY A 27 -12.93 -5.45 -8.81
N THR A 28 -13.33 -4.58 -7.89
CA THR A 28 -12.42 -3.65 -7.20
C THR A 28 -11.67 -4.36 -6.08
N VAL A 29 -10.48 -3.87 -5.72
CA VAL A 29 -9.72 -4.44 -4.60
C VAL A 29 -10.40 -4.10 -3.28
N GLU A 30 -10.53 -5.10 -2.40
CA GLU A 30 -11.02 -4.89 -1.05
C GLU A 30 -10.15 -3.86 -0.31
N VAL A 31 -10.72 -3.11 0.63
CA VAL A 31 -9.98 -2.19 1.48
C VAL A 31 -10.12 -2.60 2.94
N PRO A 32 -9.11 -2.35 3.79
CA PRO A 32 -9.22 -2.67 5.21
C PRO A 32 -10.46 -2.01 5.85
N PRO A 33 -11.08 -2.60 6.89
CA PRO A 33 -12.22 -1.97 7.55
C PRO A 33 -11.81 -0.62 8.17
N ALA A 34 -12.60 0.44 7.99
CA ALA A 34 -12.30 1.76 8.57
C ALA A 34 -12.21 1.76 10.12
N ARG A 35 -12.84 0.79 10.80
CA ARG A 35 -12.69 0.57 12.25
C ARG A 35 -11.28 0.10 12.63
N GLN A 36 -10.55 -0.47 11.69
CA GLN A 36 -9.16 -0.90 11.78
C GLN A 36 -8.27 0.06 10.97
N GLY A 37 -8.46 1.38 11.13
CA GLY A 37 -7.71 2.39 10.38
C GLY A 37 -6.18 2.28 10.51
N MET A 38 -5.70 1.68 11.61
CA MET A 38 -4.27 1.40 11.84
C MET A 38 -3.81 0.06 11.25
N THR A 39 -4.62 -0.57 10.41
CA THR A 39 -4.32 -1.84 9.77
C THR A 39 -4.31 -1.68 8.26
N ALA A 40 -3.16 -1.93 7.65
CA ALA A 40 -3.00 -2.06 6.21
C ALA A 40 -3.42 -3.47 5.75
N GLY A 41 -3.68 -3.62 4.46
CA GLY A 41 -3.94 -4.93 3.86
C GLY A 41 -3.14 -5.14 2.61
N TRP A 42 -2.79 -6.39 2.34
CA TRP A 42 -2.08 -6.85 1.17
C TRP A 42 -3.05 -7.47 0.18
N TYR A 43 -2.99 -7.02 -1.07
CA TYR A 43 -3.81 -7.58 -2.14
C TYR A 43 -3.26 -8.95 -2.60
N THR A 44 -4.04 -9.99 -2.34
CA THR A 44 -3.68 -11.39 -2.58
C THR A 44 -3.65 -11.77 -4.07
N GLY A 45 -4.30 -10.97 -4.94
CA GLY A 45 -4.21 -11.15 -6.39
C GLY A 45 -2.92 -10.58 -7.01
N GLY A 46 -2.07 -9.93 -6.21
CA GLY A 46 -0.74 -9.49 -6.60
C GLY A 46 0.35 -10.50 -6.26
N ALA A 47 1.61 -10.11 -6.48
CA ALA A 47 2.74 -10.91 -6.01
C ALA A 47 2.87 -10.84 -4.47
N VAL A 48 3.43 -11.89 -3.88
CA VAL A 48 3.89 -11.86 -2.50
C VAL A 48 5.04 -10.85 -2.41
N PRO A 49 5.03 -9.91 -1.44
CA PRO A 49 6.12 -8.97 -1.24
C PRO A 49 7.46 -9.70 -1.23
N GLY A 50 8.38 -9.26 -2.07
CA GLY A 50 9.75 -9.78 -2.13
C GLY A 50 9.92 -10.92 -3.12
N GLU A 51 8.86 -11.42 -3.76
CA GLU A 51 8.89 -12.26 -4.95
C GLU A 51 8.82 -11.43 -6.25
N PRO A 52 9.22 -11.98 -7.43
CA PRO A 52 9.07 -11.27 -8.69
C PRO A 52 7.60 -11.00 -8.99
N GLY A 53 7.30 -9.77 -9.39
CA GLY A 53 5.95 -9.28 -9.60
C GLY A 53 5.65 -8.03 -8.76
N ALA A 54 4.41 -7.58 -8.86
CA ALA A 54 3.93 -6.41 -8.15
C ALA A 54 3.17 -6.82 -6.90
N ALA A 55 3.77 -6.58 -5.75
CA ALA A 55 3.07 -6.65 -4.48
C ALA A 55 2.37 -5.33 -4.20
N VAL A 56 1.12 -5.39 -3.74
CA VAL A 56 0.31 -4.20 -3.47
C VAL A 56 -0.20 -4.22 -2.03
N ILE A 57 0.05 -3.13 -1.31
CA ILE A 57 -0.44 -2.92 0.06
C ILE A 57 -1.30 -1.66 0.07
N ILE A 58 -2.48 -1.75 0.68
CA ILE A 58 -3.49 -0.71 0.74
C ILE A 58 -3.74 -0.34 2.20
N GLY A 59 -3.81 0.95 2.49
CA GLY A 59 -4.11 1.44 3.83
C GLY A 59 -4.83 2.78 3.80
N HIS A 60 -5.52 3.11 4.89
CA HIS A 60 -6.23 4.38 5.01
C HIS A 60 -5.27 5.52 5.37
N ASN A 61 -5.49 6.70 4.80
CA ASN A 61 -4.81 7.94 5.17
C ASN A 61 -5.46 8.55 6.41
N ASP A 62 -6.78 8.73 6.35
CA ASP A 62 -7.61 9.15 7.48
C ASP A 62 -8.88 8.31 7.52
N THR A 63 -9.39 8.11 8.74
CA THR A 63 -10.69 7.51 8.96
C THR A 63 -11.55 8.45 9.77
N ARG A 64 -12.86 8.18 9.85
CA ARG A 64 -13.77 8.89 10.76
C ARG A 64 -13.37 8.82 12.25
N PHE A 65 -12.41 7.97 12.59
CA PHE A 65 -11.89 7.78 13.95
C PHE A 65 -10.57 8.52 14.20
N GLY A 66 -10.01 9.18 13.17
CA GLY A 66 -8.74 9.90 13.24
C GLY A 66 -7.72 9.41 12.21
N ARG A 67 -6.45 9.79 12.46
CA ARG A 67 -5.29 9.45 11.63
C ARG A 67 -5.16 7.93 11.49
N ALA A 68 -4.84 7.48 10.30
CA ALA A 68 -4.73 6.06 9.97
C ALA A 68 -3.30 5.67 9.57
N VAL A 69 -3.11 4.38 9.26
CA VAL A 69 -1.78 3.76 9.04
C VAL A 69 -0.93 4.49 8.00
N PHE A 70 -1.53 5.07 6.95
CA PHE A 70 -0.81 5.75 5.88
C PHE A 70 -1.02 7.26 5.86
N HIS A 71 -1.45 7.84 6.98
CA HIS A 71 -1.65 9.29 7.12
C HIS A 71 -0.43 10.12 6.68
N ASP A 72 0.76 9.65 7.04
CA ASP A 72 2.03 10.33 6.78
C ASP A 72 2.73 9.80 5.52
N LEU A 73 2.08 8.94 4.72
CA LEU A 73 2.67 8.33 3.53
C LEU A 73 3.16 9.36 2.50
N ARG A 74 2.51 10.53 2.43
CA ARG A 74 2.94 11.65 1.56
C ARG A 74 4.30 12.26 1.93
N LYS A 75 4.80 11.98 3.14
CA LYS A 75 6.10 12.45 3.62
C LYS A 75 7.24 11.49 3.27
N LEU A 76 6.94 10.35 2.64
CA LEU A 76 7.98 9.44 2.18
C LEU A 76 8.71 10.02 0.97
N ASP A 77 10.00 10.25 1.15
CA ASP A 77 10.88 10.63 0.07
C ASP A 77 11.47 9.40 -0.63
N LYS A 78 11.92 9.62 -1.87
CA LYS A 78 12.72 8.63 -2.60
C LYS A 78 13.96 8.27 -1.78
N GLY A 79 14.24 6.97 -1.68
CA GLY A 79 15.33 6.44 -0.86
C GLY A 79 14.91 5.98 0.53
N ALA A 80 13.68 6.24 0.95
CA ALA A 80 13.17 5.72 2.22
C ALA A 80 13.00 4.19 2.18
N ASP A 81 13.27 3.54 3.31
CA ASP A 81 13.16 2.09 3.45
C ASP A 81 11.76 1.66 3.91
N ILE A 82 11.30 0.55 3.34
CA ILE A 82 10.05 -0.13 3.68
C ILE A 82 10.37 -1.60 3.90
N ASP A 83 9.97 -2.11 5.06
CA ASP A 83 10.18 -3.48 5.45
C ASP A 83 8.84 -4.22 5.47
N VAL A 84 8.81 -5.38 4.80
CA VAL A 84 7.65 -6.27 4.85
C VAL A 84 8.08 -7.61 5.43
N THR A 85 7.54 -7.94 6.60
CA THR A 85 7.82 -9.20 7.30
C THR A 85 6.71 -10.21 7.02
N ASP A 86 7.10 -11.39 6.57
CA ASP A 86 6.17 -12.50 6.37
C ASP A 86 5.81 -13.21 7.67
N SER A 87 4.76 -14.03 7.61
CA SER A 87 4.26 -14.83 8.74
C SER A 87 5.28 -15.81 9.33
N ARG A 88 6.41 -16.05 8.66
CA ARG A 88 7.52 -16.89 9.16
C ARG A 88 8.68 -16.07 9.72
N GLY A 89 8.52 -14.75 9.82
CA GLY A 89 9.53 -13.82 10.34
C GLY A 89 10.60 -13.42 9.33
N LYS A 90 10.45 -13.74 8.04
CA LYS A 90 11.38 -13.30 7.00
C LYS A 90 11.01 -11.91 6.51
N THR A 91 11.96 -10.98 6.53
CA THR A 91 11.76 -9.61 6.07
C THR A 91 12.27 -9.42 4.64
N ALA A 92 11.45 -8.76 3.82
CA ALA A 92 11.87 -8.20 2.54
C ALA A 92 12.01 -6.68 2.69
N HIS A 93 13.20 -6.18 2.35
CA HIS A 93 13.54 -4.77 2.36
C HIS A 93 13.27 -4.16 0.99
N PHE A 94 12.65 -3.00 0.95
CA PHE A 94 12.36 -2.23 -0.25
C PHE A 94 12.79 -0.80 -0.06
N THR A 95 13.20 -0.16 -1.14
CA THR A 95 13.54 1.26 -1.12
C THR A 95 12.57 2.01 -2.03
N VAL A 96 12.02 3.11 -1.54
CA VAL A 96 11.12 3.98 -2.31
C VAL A 96 11.87 4.53 -3.52
N THR A 97 11.31 4.29 -4.70
CA THR A 97 11.88 4.75 -5.97
C THR A 97 11.14 5.97 -6.51
N ALA A 98 9.83 6.08 -6.25
CA ALA A 98 8.99 7.19 -6.69
C ALA A 98 7.68 7.28 -5.88
N THR A 99 7.06 8.46 -5.91
CA THR A 99 5.71 8.71 -5.39
C THR A 99 4.87 9.38 -6.47
N GLU A 100 3.61 9.00 -6.58
CA GLU A 100 2.69 9.54 -7.58
C GLU A 100 1.30 9.72 -6.98
N THR A 101 0.76 10.93 -7.06
CA THR A 101 -0.64 11.21 -6.71
C THR A 101 -1.46 11.19 -8.00
N VAL A 102 -2.49 10.36 -8.03
CA VAL A 102 -3.39 10.19 -9.18
C VAL A 102 -4.83 10.40 -8.76
N SER A 103 -5.61 11.03 -9.62
CA SER A 103 -7.05 11.11 -9.36
C SER A 103 -7.67 9.71 -9.44
N LYS A 104 -8.68 9.46 -8.61
CA LYS A 104 -9.37 8.17 -8.52
C LYS A 104 -9.99 7.75 -9.86
N GLN A 105 -10.40 8.71 -10.68
CA GLN A 105 -10.95 8.48 -12.02
C GLN A 105 -9.86 8.09 -13.04
N ALA A 106 -8.61 8.50 -12.82
CA ALA A 106 -7.47 8.19 -13.67
C ALA A 106 -6.55 7.14 -13.03
N PHE A 107 -7.03 6.36 -12.05
CA PHE A 107 -6.22 5.41 -11.33
C PHE A 107 -5.54 4.43 -12.30
N PRO A 108 -4.20 4.37 -12.36
CA PRO A 108 -3.50 3.62 -13.38
C PRO A 108 -3.44 2.14 -12.98
N THR A 109 -4.58 1.45 -13.03
CA THR A 109 -4.76 0.04 -12.64
C THR A 109 -3.70 -0.86 -13.26
N LYS A 110 -3.36 -0.67 -14.55
CA LYS A 110 -2.31 -1.44 -15.21
C LYS A 110 -0.91 -1.15 -14.68
N LYS A 111 -0.60 0.08 -14.27
CA LYS A 111 0.69 0.43 -13.65
C LYS A 111 0.78 -0.06 -12.21
N VAL A 112 -0.36 -0.17 -11.51
CA VAL A 112 -0.43 -0.54 -10.09
C VAL A 112 -0.57 -2.05 -9.86
N TYR A 113 -1.33 -2.74 -10.70
CA TYR A 113 -1.58 -4.17 -10.58
C TYR A 113 -0.96 -4.97 -11.73
N GLY A 114 -0.44 -4.31 -12.77
CA GLY A 114 0.17 -4.98 -13.89
C GLY A 114 1.43 -5.75 -13.49
N ALA A 115 1.62 -6.86 -14.19
CA ALA A 115 2.78 -7.73 -14.04
C ALA A 115 4.08 -6.97 -14.31
N THR A 116 5.09 -7.29 -13.51
CA THR A 116 6.46 -6.82 -13.69
C THR A 116 7.40 -7.98 -13.40
N HIS A 117 8.59 -7.97 -14.00
CA HIS A 117 9.65 -8.93 -13.69
C HIS A 117 10.49 -8.49 -12.49
N THR A 118 10.33 -7.24 -12.03
CA THR A 118 10.99 -6.71 -10.83
C THR A 118 10.29 -7.17 -9.55
N ARG A 119 10.97 -7.07 -8.41
CA ARG A 119 10.40 -7.30 -7.08
C ARG A 119 9.83 -5.97 -6.58
N ALA A 120 8.70 -5.56 -7.15
CA ALA A 120 8.10 -4.27 -6.91
C ALA A 120 7.12 -4.32 -5.73
N LEU A 121 7.14 -3.29 -4.90
CA LEU A 121 6.17 -3.03 -3.85
C LEU A 121 5.46 -1.71 -4.16
N ARG A 122 4.13 -1.70 -4.02
CA ARG A 122 3.28 -0.55 -4.26
C ARG A 122 2.42 -0.31 -3.04
N LEU A 123 2.63 0.80 -2.35
CA LEU A 123 1.77 1.23 -1.26
C LEU A 123 0.73 2.19 -1.81
N ILE A 124 -0.53 1.98 -1.47
CA ILE A 124 -1.64 2.81 -1.94
C ILE A 124 -2.40 3.33 -0.73
N THR A 125 -2.69 4.63 -0.75
CA THR A 125 -3.62 5.23 0.20
C THR A 125 -4.55 6.21 -0.49
N CYS A 126 -5.77 6.34 0.03
CA CYS A 126 -6.68 7.40 -0.39
C CYS A 126 -6.13 8.73 0.13
N ASP A 127 -5.68 9.62 -0.75
CA ASP A 127 -5.24 10.96 -0.34
C ASP A 127 -6.50 11.75 0.05
N GLY A 128 -6.56 12.21 1.30
CA GLY A 128 -7.75 12.74 1.98
C GLY A 128 -8.36 14.03 1.38
N SER A 129 -8.02 14.38 0.15
CA SER A 129 -8.76 15.36 -0.65
C SER A 129 -10.15 14.82 -0.90
N PHE A 130 -11.17 15.45 -0.32
CA PHE A 130 -12.55 15.14 -0.61
C PHE A 130 -13.09 16.12 -1.68
N ASP A 131 -13.85 15.65 -2.68
CA ASP A 131 -14.61 16.54 -3.56
C ASP A 131 -15.63 17.35 -2.74
N ALA A 132 -16.31 18.30 -3.39
CA ALA A 132 -17.35 19.12 -2.78
C ALA A 132 -18.53 18.28 -2.21
N GLN A 133 -18.59 16.99 -2.52
CA GLN A 133 -19.57 16.00 -2.06
C GLN A 133 -19.03 15.10 -0.93
N GLY A 134 -17.75 15.23 -0.54
CA GLY A 134 -17.16 14.42 0.53
C GLY A 134 -16.54 13.11 0.05
N HIS A 135 -16.16 12.95 -1.23
CA HIS A 135 -15.51 11.73 -1.74
C HIS A 135 -14.00 11.90 -1.94
N PRO A 136 -13.16 10.92 -1.52
CA PRO A 136 -11.74 10.94 -1.81
C PRO A 136 -11.48 11.07 -3.32
N VAL A 137 -10.89 12.18 -3.76
CA VAL A 137 -10.64 12.46 -5.18
C VAL A 137 -9.32 11.89 -5.67
N ASP A 138 -8.34 11.71 -4.79
CA ASP A 138 -6.99 11.31 -5.17
C ASP A 138 -6.50 10.07 -4.41
N ASN A 139 -5.61 9.31 -5.05
CA ASN A 139 -4.87 8.22 -4.44
C ASN A 139 -3.39 8.55 -4.51
N LEU A 140 -2.70 8.43 -3.40
CA LEU A 140 -1.25 8.45 -3.36
C LEU A 140 -0.72 7.03 -3.53
N ILE A 141 0.17 6.85 -4.50
CA ILE A 141 0.86 5.61 -4.80
C ILE A 141 2.35 5.81 -4.53
N VAL A 142 2.91 5.01 -3.62
CA VAL A 142 4.36 4.92 -3.41
C VAL A 142 4.86 3.68 -4.13
N TYR A 143 5.83 3.88 -5.01
CA TYR A 143 6.56 2.82 -5.69
C TYR A 143 7.85 2.56 -4.94
N ALA A 144 8.09 1.30 -4.61
CA ALA A 144 9.31 0.83 -4.00
C ALA A 144 9.78 -0.43 -4.71
N GLU A 145 11.09 -0.65 -4.72
CA GLU A 145 11.69 -1.83 -5.31
C GLU A 145 12.69 -2.42 -4.33
N ARG A 146 12.77 -3.75 -4.32
CA ARG A 146 13.75 -4.44 -3.49
C ARG A 146 15.12 -4.33 -4.15
N ALA A 147 16.08 -3.79 -3.40
CA ALA A 147 17.50 -3.87 -3.76
C ALA A 147 17.94 -5.34 -3.77
N HIS A 148 18.75 -5.68 -4.79
CA HIS A 148 19.19 -7.02 -5.16
C HIS A 148 19.54 -7.97 -4.00
#